data_AF-A0A329LN93-F1
#
_entry.id   AF-A0A329LN93-F1
#
_cell.length_a   1.000
_cell.length_b   1.000
_cell.length_c   1.000
_cell.angle_alpha   90.00
_cell.angle_beta   90.00
_cell.angle_gamma   90.00
#
_symmetry.space_group_name_H-M   'P 1'
#
loop_
_entity.id
_entity.type
_entity.pdbx_description
1 polymer ?
#
loop_
_entity_poly.entity_id
_entity_poly.type
_entity_poly.pdbx_seq_one_letter_code
_entity_poly.pdbx_strand_id
1 'polypeptide(L)'
;MQPTPEATTPVEPVDSGYTPGGVPTFDGVREKIETRYGTAIGASELAAETPEGRSVAEQYDERQRAAAERLAQIREQMRKQSGESQ
;
A
#
# COMPACT_ATOMS: atom_id res chain seq x y z
N MET A 1 -49.42 -20.06 40.82
CA MET A 1 -48.20 -20.78 40.40
C MET A 1 -47.39 -19.82 39.54
N GLN A 2 -46.14 -19.57 39.90
CA GLN A 2 -45.27 -18.60 39.22
C GLN A 2 -44.93 -19.09 37.80
N PRO A 3 -44.80 -18.22 36.79
CA PRO A 3 -44.31 -18.61 35.48
C PRO A 3 -42.86 -19.08 35.60
N THR A 4 -42.56 -20.24 35.01
CA THR A 4 -41.22 -20.82 34.93
C THR A 4 -40.27 -19.87 34.19
N PRO A 5 -39.02 -19.66 34.63
CA PRO A 5 -38.06 -18.91 33.84
C PRO A 5 -37.70 -19.71 32.59
N GLU A 6 -37.98 -19.17 31.41
CA GLU A 6 -37.44 -19.68 30.15
C GLU A 6 -35.90 -19.58 30.21
N ALA A 7 -35.25 -20.72 30.02
CA ALA A 7 -33.81 -20.78 29.90
C ALA A 7 -33.36 -19.94 28.70
N THR A 8 -32.63 -18.86 28.96
CA THR A 8 -31.91 -18.10 27.94
C THR A 8 -30.99 -19.04 27.16
N THR A 9 -31.35 -19.34 25.92
CA THR A 9 -30.42 -19.95 24.95
C THR A 9 -29.15 -19.10 24.89
N PRO A 10 -27.96 -19.65 25.17
CA PRO A 10 -26.72 -18.92 24.98
C PRO A 10 -26.62 -18.47 23.53
N VAL A 11 -26.52 -17.16 23.31
CA VAL A 11 -26.17 -16.61 22.01
C VAL A 11 -24.75 -17.12 21.73
N GLU A 12 -24.57 -17.94 20.70
CA GLU A 12 -23.21 -18.33 20.28
C GLU A 12 -22.41 -17.04 20.06
N PRO A 13 -21.22 -16.90 20.66
CA PRO A 13 -20.42 -15.72 20.44
C PRO A 13 -20.14 -15.63 18.95
N VAL A 14 -20.53 -14.50 18.34
CA VAL A 14 -19.92 -14.05 17.08
C VAL A 14 -18.43 -14.30 17.19
N ASP A 15 -17.85 -14.98 16.20
CA ASP A 15 -16.41 -15.23 16.18
C ASP A 15 -15.70 -13.89 16.05
N SER A 16 -15.44 -13.28 17.20
CA SER A 16 -14.88 -11.96 17.30
C SER A 16 -13.39 -11.97 16.95
N GLY A 17 -12.78 -13.15 16.80
CA GLY A 17 -11.33 -13.32 16.78
C GLY A 17 -10.67 -13.09 18.15
N TYR A 18 -11.46 -12.93 19.21
CA TYR A 18 -11.00 -12.74 20.59
C TYR A 18 -11.73 -13.69 21.55
N THR A 19 -11.01 -14.14 22.56
CA THR A 19 -11.57 -14.83 23.73
C THR A 19 -12.43 -13.88 24.57
N PRO A 20 -13.31 -14.38 25.46
CA PRO A 20 -14.08 -13.52 26.37
C PRO A 20 -13.23 -12.61 27.26
N GLY A 21 -11.97 -13.00 27.53
CA GLY A 21 -11.00 -12.18 28.26
C GLY A 21 -10.27 -11.13 27.41
N GLY A 22 -10.66 -10.97 26.15
CA GLY A 22 -10.06 -10.00 25.22
C GLY A 22 -8.71 -10.41 24.64
N VAL A 23 -8.26 -11.65 24.86
CA VAL A 23 -7.03 -12.19 24.24
C VAL A 23 -7.36 -12.66 22.81
N PRO A 24 -6.60 -12.25 21.78
CA PRO A 24 -6.80 -12.74 20.41
C PRO A 24 -6.74 -14.27 20.34
N THR A 25 -7.64 -14.88 19.57
CA THR A 25 -7.56 -16.30 19.24
C THR A 25 -6.49 -16.54 18.17
N PHE A 26 -6.01 -17.77 18.08
CA PHE A 26 -5.05 -18.13 17.02
C PHE A 26 -5.65 -17.93 15.62
N ASP A 27 -6.89 -18.35 15.41
CA ASP A 27 -7.58 -18.18 14.13
C ASP A 27 -7.79 -16.70 13.79
N GLY A 28 -8.16 -15.84 14.76
CA GLY A 28 -8.28 -14.40 14.54
C GLY A 28 -6.95 -13.72 14.16
N VAL A 29 -5.82 -14.17 14.75
CA VAL A 29 -4.49 -13.69 14.34
C VAL A 29 -4.13 -14.18 12.94
N ARG A 30 -4.42 -15.44 12.62
CA ARG A 30 -4.17 -16.01 11.28
C ARG A 30 -4.94 -15.24 10.21
N GLU A 31 -6.25 -15.10 10.37
CA GLU A 31 -7.12 -14.39 9.43
C GLU A 31 -6.65 -12.95 9.21
N LYS A 32 -6.24 -12.27 10.30
CA LYS A 32 -5.70 -10.91 10.23
C LYS A 32 -4.39 -10.83 9.44
N ILE A 33 -3.51 -11.82 9.58
CA ILE A 33 -2.26 -11.90 8.81
C ILE A 33 -2.57 -12.13 7.33
N GLU A 34 -3.43 -13.10 7.02
CA GLU A 34 -3.81 -13.44 5.64
C GLU A 34 -4.49 -12.25 4.94
N THR A 35 -5.41 -11.56 5.64
CA THR A 35 -6.08 -10.36 5.12
C THR A 35 -5.09 -9.24 4.82
N ARG A 36 -4.16 -8.97 5.76
CA ARG A 36 -3.14 -7.93 5.56
C ARG A 36 -2.17 -8.30 4.45
N TYR A 37 -1.78 -9.57 4.37
CA TYR A 37 -0.89 -10.05 3.33
C TYR A 37 -1.55 -9.94 1.95
N GLY A 38 -2.78 -10.42 1.80
CA GLY A 38 -3.54 -10.28 0.55
C GLY A 38 -3.74 -8.82 0.13
N THR A 39 -4.03 -7.94 1.08
CA THR A 39 -4.13 -6.49 0.83
C THR A 39 -2.79 -5.89 0.40
N ALA A 40 -1.70 -6.25 1.07
CA ALA A 40 -0.37 -5.70 0.82
C ALA A 40 0.13 -6.00 -0.59
N ILE A 41 -0.25 -7.16 -1.17
CA ILE A 41 0.14 -7.53 -2.53
C ILE A 41 -0.33 -6.48 -3.56
N GLY A 42 -1.56 -5.94 -3.43
CA GLY A 42 -2.12 -4.98 -4.39
C GLY A 42 -2.11 -3.51 -3.94
N ALA A 43 -1.80 -3.24 -2.67
CA ALA A 43 -1.94 -1.88 -2.10
C ALA A 43 -1.09 -0.83 -2.82
N SER A 44 0.09 -1.20 -3.32
CA SER A 44 0.98 -0.28 -4.04
C SER A 44 0.42 0.16 -5.39
N GLU A 45 -0.24 -0.76 -6.11
CA GLU A 45 -0.87 -0.48 -7.41
C GLU A 45 -2.06 0.47 -7.21
N LEU A 46 -2.92 0.18 -6.23
CA LEU A 46 -4.04 1.07 -5.87
C LEU A 46 -3.55 2.45 -5.43
N ALA A 47 -2.47 2.51 -4.64
CA ALA A 47 -1.88 3.77 -4.22
C ALA A 47 -1.33 4.58 -5.41
N ALA A 48 -0.70 3.91 -6.38
CA ALA A 48 -0.20 4.55 -7.60
C ALA A 48 -1.34 5.10 -8.48
N GLU A 49 -2.50 4.44 -8.48
CA GLU A 49 -3.67 4.88 -9.25
C GLU A 49 -4.41 6.08 -8.64
N THR A 50 -4.09 6.50 -7.42
CA THR A 50 -4.65 7.72 -6.83
C THR A 50 -4.25 8.98 -7.61
N PRO A 51 -5.05 10.07 -7.58
CA PRO A 51 -4.65 11.34 -8.17
C PRO A 51 -3.29 11.84 -7.67
N GLU A 52 -3.03 11.68 -6.37
CA GLU A 52 -1.77 12.05 -5.74
C GLU A 52 -0.63 11.17 -6.25
N GLY A 53 -0.83 9.85 -6.32
CA GLY A 53 0.14 8.89 -6.85
C GLY A 53 0.55 9.20 -8.30
N ARG A 54 -0.42 9.52 -9.16
CA ARG A 54 -0.16 9.94 -10.55
C ARG A 54 0.62 11.25 -10.61
N SER A 55 0.27 12.24 -9.79
CA SER A 55 0.98 13.54 -9.78
C SER A 55 2.44 13.41 -9.37
N VAL A 56 2.77 12.52 -8.42
CA VAL A 56 4.15 12.25 -8.01
C VAL A 56 4.93 11.57 -9.14
N ALA A 57 4.30 10.62 -9.83
CA ALA A 57 4.91 9.96 -10.99
C ALA A 57 5.20 10.96 -12.12
N GLU A 58 4.25 11.83 -12.45
CA GLU A 58 4.44 12.89 -13.46
C GLU A 58 5.59 13.83 -13.10
N GLN A 59 5.66 14.31 -11.86
CA GLN A 59 6.78 15.15 -11.39
C GLN A 59 8.13 14.42 -11.41
N TYR A 60 8.14 13.12 -11.17
CA TYR A 60 9.35 12.31 -11.29
C TYR A 60 9.79 12.24 -12.76
N ASP A 61 8.88 11.91 -13.67
CA ASP A 61 9.16 11.81 -15.10
C ASP A 61 9.63 13.12 -15.71
N GLU A 62 9.01 14.25 -15.32
CA GLU A 62 9.44 15.59 -15.74
C GLU A 62 10.87 15.88 -15.30
N ARG A 63 11.23 15.57 -14.04
CA ARG A 63 12.60 15.73 -13.55
C ARG A 63 13.60 14.85 -14.30
N GLN A 64 13.23 13.60 -14.58
CA GLN A 64 14.07 12.67 -15.33
C GLN A 64 14.30 13.16 -16.76
N ARG A 65 13.25 13.66 -17.42
CA ARG A 65 13.35 14.25 -18.76
C ARG A 65 14.24 15.49 -18.76
N ALA A 66 14.04 16.43 -17.84
CA ALA A 66 14.87 17.62 -17.72
C ALA A 66 16.34 17.27 -17.48
N ALA A 67 16.61 16.28 -16.62
CA ALA A 67 17.97 15.79 -16.38
C ALA A 67 18.59 15.17 -17.66
N ALA A 68 17.83 14.35 -18.40
CA ALA A 68 18.28 13.75 -19.64
C ALA A 68 18.59 14.80 -20.72
N GLU A 69 17.72 15.80 -20.89
CA GLU A 69 17.92 16.93 -21.80
C GLU A 69 19.18 17.73 -21.42
N ARG A 70 19.38 18.00 -20.13
CA ARG A 70 20.59 18.70 -19.67
C ARG A 70 21.87 17.91 -19.95
N LEU A 71 21.86 16.60 -19.72
CA LEU A 71 22.99 15.72 -20.04
C LEU A 71 23.27 15.68 -21.55
N ALA A 72 22.23 15.68 -22.38
CA ALA A 72 22.39 15.73 -23.84
C ALA A 72 23.08 17.03 -24.28
N GLN A 73 22.66 18.18 -23.74
CA GLN A 73 23.30 19.48 -23.99
C GLN A 73 24.78 19.48 -23.60
N ILE A 74 25.11 18.96 -22.41
CA ILE A 74 26.52 18.88 -21.95
C ILE A 74 27.35 18.04 -22.91
N ARG A 75 26.85 16.86 -23.32
CA ARG A 75 27.56 15.99 -24.28
C ARG A 75 27.74 16.66 -25.64
N GLU A 76 26.79 17.48 -26.08
CA GLU A 76 26.92 18.25 -27.32
C GLU A 76 27.98 19.35 -27.17
N GLN A 77 27.97 20.11 -26.08
CA GLN A 77 28.98 21.14 -25.80
C GLN A 77 30.40 20.55 -25.74
N MET A 78 30.57 19.40 -25.07
CA MET A 78 31.87 18.71 -25.02
C MET A 78 32.35 18.29 -26.41
N ARG A 79 31.45 17.76 -27.26
CA ARG A 79 31.80 17.37 -28.64
C ARG A 79 32.19 18.57 -29.51
N LYS A 80 31.49 19.71 -29.38
CA LYS A 80 31.83 20.94 -30.09
C LYS A 80 33.20 21.48 -29.69
N GLN A 81 33.46 21.58 -28.38
CA GLN A 81 34.75 22.04 -27.85
C GLN A 81 35.93 21.17 -28.33
N SER A 82 35.77 19.83 -28.38
CA SER A 82 36.81 18.94 -28.89
C SER A 82 37.04 19.09 -30.40
N GLY A 83 36.00 19.36 -31.19
CA GLY A 83 36.11 19.57 -32.64
C GLY A 83 36.71 20.92 -33.03
N GLU A 84 36.55 21.96 -32.19
CA GLU A 84 37.16 23.28 -32.38
C GLU A 84 38.63 23.35 -31.97
N SER A 85 39.12 22.34 -31.24
CA SER A 85 40.51 22.28 -30.74
C SER A 85 41.45 21.52 -31.69
N GLN A 86 41.05 21.25 -32.93
CA GLN A 86 41.78 20.41 -33.89
C GLN A 86 42.09 21.14 -35.21
#